data_AF-A0A2D0NB92-F1
#
_entry.id   AF-A0A2D0NB92-F1
#
_cell.length_a   1.000
_cell.length_b   1.000
_cell.length_c   1.000
_cell.angle_alpha   90.00
_cell.angle_beta   90.00
_cell.angle_gamma   90.00
#
_symmetry.space_group_name_H-M   'P 1'
#
loop_
_entity.id
_entity.type
_entity.pdbx_description
1 polymer ?
#
loop_
_entity_poly.entity_id
_entity_poly.type
_entity_poly.pdbx_seq_one_letter_code
_entity_poly.pdbx_strand_id
1 'polypeptide(L)'
;MNAKEVFRQTNILYFSLLAGQVLFCSVIVFAILNPETRQTGWPEGTYGLLVPAILVGVLPLVFFINNRQLSQGSEEENLPAKMAHYRTLVILRSALIEGVNLFSLVILLLENNTTFLIFFGAGLLLFLYFRPSMNEFLQHYQLDSGEQAEFNYQ
;
A
#
# COMPACT_ATOMS: atom_id res chain seq x y z
N MET A 1 -15.61 -9.73 18.30
CA MET A 1 -14.37 -10.20 17.65
C MET A 1 -13.21 -9.71 18.50
N ASN A 2 -12.22 -10.54 18.80
CA ASN A 2 -11.06 -10.10 19.61
C ASN A 2 -10.20 -9.11 18.80
N ALA A 3 -9.86 -7.95 19.37
CA ALA A 3 -9.05 -6.91 18.75
C ALA A 3 -7.72 -7.47 18.20
N LYS A 4 -7.02 -8.30 18.98
CA LYS A 4 -5.77 -8.95 18.57
C LYS A 4 -5.92 -9.77 17.29
N GLU A 5 -7.07 -10.45 17.13
CA GLU A 5 -7.37 -11.23 15.93
C GLU A 5 -7.56 -10.33 14.71
N VAL A 6 -8.28 -9.22 14.86
CA VAL A 6 -8.50 -8.24 13.79
C VAL A 6 -7.16 -7.70 13.28
N PHE A 7 -6.31 -7.21 14.19
CA PHE A 7 -5.01 -6.67 13.82
C PHE A 7 -4.07 -7.73 13.22
N ARG A 8 -4.14 -8.98 13.71
CA ARG A 8 -3.40 -10.09 13.11
C ARG A 8 -3.82 -10.32 11.66
N GLN A 9 -5.13 -10.38 11.38
CA GLN A 9 -5.64 -10.55 10.02
C GLN A 9 -5.27 -9.37 9.11
N THR A 10 -5.38 -8.14 9.59
CA THR A 10 -4.97 -6.94 8.84
C THR A 10 -3.47 -6.96 8.52
N ASN A 11 -2.63 -7.38 9.46
CA ASN A 11 -1.19 -7.54 9.20
C ASN A 11 -0.89 -8.64 8.19
N ILE A 12 -1.56 -9.79 8.26
CA ILE A 12 -1.39 -10.87 7.28
C ILE A 12 -1.70 -10.38 5.86
N LEU A 13 -2.80 -9.63 5.70
CA LEU A 13 -3.15 -9.04 4.40
C LEU A 13 -2.09 -8.05 3.93
N TYR A 14 -1.66 -7.13 4.81
CA TYR A 14 -0.61 -6.17 4.49
C TYR A 14 0.69 -6.84 4.05
N PHE A 15 1.17 -7.85 4.78
CA PHE A 15 2.39 -8.58 4.43
C PHE A 15 2.23 -9.43 3.17
N SER A 16 1.02 -9.91 2.87
CA SER A 16 0.74 -10.61 1.61
C SER A 16 0.90 -9.67 0.41
N LEU A 17 0.36 -8.45 0.49
CA LEU A 17 0.50 -7.43 -0.56
C LEU A 17 1.96 -6.95 -0.69
N LEU A 18 2.68 -6.83 0.43
CA LEU A 18 4.12 -6.53 0.41
C LEU A 18 4.93 -7.65 -0.27
N ALA A 19 4.66 -8.90 0.07
CA ALA A 19 5.34 -10.05 -0.51
C ALA A 19 5.06 -10.16 -2.02
N GLY A 20 3.80 -9.94 -2.44
CA GLY A 20 3.38 -9.99 -3.84
C GLY A 20 4.18 -9.04 -4.73
N GLN A 21 4.23 -7.76 -4.39
CA GLN A 21 4.98 -6.77 -5.17
C GLN A 21 6.50 -6.99 -5.14
N VAL A 22 7.08 -7.46 -4.02
CA VAL A 22 8.52 -7.78 -3.92
C VAL A 22 8.89 -8.99 -4.79
N LEU A 23 8.06 -10.03 -4.77
CA LEU A 23 8.24 -11.20 -5.63
C LEU A 23 8.12 -10.81 -7.10
N PHE A 24 7.12 -10.00 -7.45
CA PHE A 24 6.93 -9.53 -8.82
C PHE A 24 8.11 -8.69 -9.32
N CYS A 25 8.64 -7.79 -8.47
CA CYS A 25 9.87 -7.05 -8.75
C CYS A 25 11.05 -7.99 -9.02
N SER A 26 11.22 -9.02 -8.18
CA SER A 26 12.30 -9.99 -8.32
C SER A 26 12.23 -10.75 -9.65
N VAL A 27 11.02 -11.16 -10.06
CA VAL A 27 10.77 -11.83 -11.35
C VAL A 27 11.10 -10.89 -12.53
N ILE A 28 10.69 -9.63 -12.47
CA ILE A 28 10.95 -8.66 -13.55
C ILE A 28 12.44 -8.34 -13.64
N VAL A 29 13.11 -8.12 -12.52
CA VAL A 29 14.56 -7.90 -12.49
C VAL A 29 15.29 -9.11 -13.07
N PHE A 30 14.88 -10.33 -12.73
CA PHE A 30 15.42 -11.53 -13.35
C PHE A 30 15.19 -11.55 -14.87
N ALA A 31 13.99 -11.20 -15.34
CA ALA A 31 13.65 -11.19 -16.76
C ALA A 31 14.47 -10.16 -17.58
N ILE A 32 14.76 -8.97 -17.03
CA ILE A 32 15.55 -7.94 -17.73
C ILE A 32 17.07 -8.20 -17.69
N LEU A 33 17.55 -8.94 -16.69
CA LEU A 33 18.97 -9.33 -16.60
C LEU A 33 19.34 -10.41 -17.61
N ASN A 34 18.39 -11.26 -17.99
CA ASN A 34 18.60 -12.32 -18.98
C ASN A 34 18.33 -11.80 -20.40
N PRO A 35 19.36 -11.74 -21.29
CA PRO A 35 19.20 -11.20 -22.64
C PRO A 35 18.19 -11.98 -23.50
N GLU A 36 18.05 -13.28 -23.28
CA GLU A 36 17.12 -14.15 -24.02
C GLU A 36 15.64 -13.87 -23.69
N THR A 37 15.37 -13.33 -22.50
CA THR A 37 14.01 -12.99 -22.05
C THR A 37 13.71 -11.50 -22.17
N ARG A 38 14.64 -10.69 -22.67
CA ARG A 38 14.41 -9.27 -22.92
C ARG A 38 13.39 -9.10 -24.04
N GLN A 39 12.16 -8.77 -23.65
CA GLN A 39 11.14 -8.26 -24.56
C GLN A 39 11.16 -6.74 -24.48
N THR A 40 11.62 -6.07 -25.54
CA THR A 40 11.35 -4.62 -25.69
C THR A 40 9.99 -4.50 -26.39
N GLY A 41 8.94 -4.34 -25.58
CA GLY A 41 7.60 -4.11 -26.12
C GLY A 41 7.50 -2.76 -26.81
N TRP A 42 8.24 -1.76 -26.32
CA TRP A 42 8.28 -0.40 -26.83
C TRP A 42 9.69 0.19 -26.85
N PRO A 43 9.95 1.20 -27.71
CA PRO A 43 11.17 2.00 -27.64
C PRO A 43 11.32 2.66 -26.27
N GLU A 44 12.56 2.76 -25.79
CA GLU A 44 12.88 3.46 -24.55
C GLU A 44 12.38 4.91 -24.61
N GLY A 45 11.69 5.36 -23.55
CA GLY A 45 11.23 6.74 -23.43
C GLY A 45 9.88 7.03 -24.10
N THR A 46 9.19 6.02 -24.65
CA THR A 46 7.84 6.17 -25.22
C THR A 46 6.86 6.82 -24.23
N TYR A 47 6.98 6.49 -22.94
CA TYR A 47 6.18 7.09 -21.86
C TYR A 47 7.02 7.86 -20.83
N GLY A 48 8.19 8.34 -21.24
CA GLY A 48 9.24 8.86 -20.35
C GLY A 48 8.82 9.98 -19.38
N LEU A 49 7.76 10.74 -19.68
CA LEU A 49 7.21 11.77 -18.78
C LEU A 49 5.79 11.46 -18.29
N LEU A 50 4.97 10.78 -19.09
CA LEU A 50 3.57 10.52 -18.75
C LEU A 50 3.44 9.57 -17.56
N VAL A 51 4.19 8.47 -17.56
CA VAL A 51 4.14 7.47 -16.48
C VAL A 51 4.68 8.05 -15.16
N PRO A 52 5.86 8.69 -15.13
CA PRO A 52 6.34 9.36 -13.92
C PRO A 52 5.37 10.42 -13.38
N ALA A 53 4.74 11.21 -14.25
CA ALA A 53 3.77 12.23 -13.83
C ALA A 53 2.55 11.61 -13.14
N ILE A 54 2.01 10.51 -13.68
CA ILE A 54 0.90 9.77 -13.05
C ILE A 54 1.35 9.21 -11.70
N LEU A 55 2.52 8.55 -11.65
CA LEU A 55 3.03 7.93 -10.42
C LEU A 55 3.26 8.97 -9.31
N VAL A 56 3.85 10.12 -9.64
CA VAL A 56 4.05 11.23 -8.70
C VAL A 56 2.71 11.83 -8.25
N GLY A 57 1.71 11.90 -9.14
CA GLY A 57 0.37 12.40 -8.82
C GLY A 57 -0.43 11.50 -7.88
N VAL A 58 -0.21 10.18 -7.89
CA VAL A 58 -0.94 9.25 -7.01
C VAL A 58 -0.43 9.29 -5.57
N LEU A 59 0.85 9.59 -5.34
CA LEU A 59 1.41 9.66 -3.98
C LEU A 59 0.64 10.64 -3.05
N PRO A 60 0.42 11.93 -3.40
CA PRO A 60 -0.35 12.85 -2.56
C PRO A 60 -1.82 12.43 -2.44
N LEU A 61 -2.38 11.77 -3.46
CA LEU A 61 -3.74 11.26 -3.41
C LEU A 61 -3.90 10.18 -2.32
N VAL A 62 -2.90 9.31 -2.15
CA VAL A 62 -2.90 8.31 -1.07
C VAL A 62 -2.95 8.97 0.31
N PHE A 63 -2.15 10.01 0.55
CA PHE A 63 -2.18 10.76 1.81
C PHE A 63 -3.54 11.46 2.03
N PHE A 64 -4.09 12.07 0.98
CA PHE A 64 -5.40 12.73 1.05
C PHE A 64 -6.52 11.74 1.41
N ILE A 65 -6.58 10.60 0.71
CA ILE A 65 -7.55 9.53 0.99
C ILE A 65 -7.35 9.01 2.41
N ASN A 66 -6.11 8.76 2.82
CA ASN A 66 -5.82 8.25 4.15
C ASN A 66 -6.33 9.18 5.24
N ASN A 67 -6.00 10.47 5.16
CA ASN A 67 -6.40 11.45 6.18
C ASN A 67 -7.92 11.63 6.22
N ARG A 68 -8.57 11.66 5.05
CA ARG A 68 -10.03 11.77 4.96
C ARG A 68 -10.75 10.55 5.53
N GLN A 69 -10.28 9.35 5.22
CA GLN A 69 -10.88 8.12 5.74
C GLN A 69 -10.65 8.00 7.25
N LEU A 70 -9.48 8.38 7.77
CA LEU A 70 -9.22 8.37 9.22
C LEU A 70 -10.20 9.28 9.96
N SER A 71 -10.49 10.49 9.45
CA SER A 71 -11.48 11.37 10.08
C SER A 71 -12.91 10.83 10.04
N GLN A 72 -13.27 10.08 8.99
CA GLN A 72 -14.59 9.45 8.92
C GLN A 72 -14.70 8.26 9.88
N GLY A 73 -13.63 7.46 9.99
CA GLY A 73 -13.60 6.30 10.86
C GLY A 73 -13.72 6.63 12.36
N SER A 74 -13.30 7.82 12.79
CA SER A 74 -13.47 8.26 14.19
C SER A 74 -14.93 8.51 14.57
N GLU A 75 -15.82 8.69 13.60
CA GLU A 75 -17.25 8.93 13.81
C GLU A 75 -18.08 7.64 13.88
N GLU A 76 -17.46 6.47 13.71
CA GLU A 76 -18.13 5.17 13.80
C GLU A 76 -18.67 4.90 15.22
N GLU A 77 -19.84 4.27 15.30
CA GLU A 77 -20.65 4.20 16.53
C GLU A 77 -20.06 3.33 17.65
N ASN A 78 -19.22 2.35 17.32
CA ASN A 78 -18.68 1.39 18.27
C ASN A 78 -17.33 0.82 17.87
N LEU A 79 -16.61 0.26 18.85
CA LEU A 79 -15.28 -0.33 18.67
C LEU A 79 -15.21 -1.38 17.53
N PRO A 80 -16.14 -2.34 17.39
CA PRO A 80 -16.16 -3.25 16.24
C PRO A 80 -16.25 -2.55 14.88
N ALA A 81 -17.10 -1.53 14.75
CA ALA A 81 -17.25 -0.74 13.52
C ALA A 81 -15.97 0.05 13.21
N LYS A 82 -15.38 0.71 14.22
CA LYS A 82 -14.09 1.41 14.13
C LYS A 82 -12.97 0.47 13.63
N MET A 83 -12.87 -0.72 14.22
CA MET A 83 -11.87 -1.73 13.82
C MET A 83 -12.09 -2.25 12.38
N ALA A 84 -13.34 -2.48 11.98
CA ALA A 84 -13.68 -2.90 10.63
C ALA A 84 -13.38 -1.79 9.59
N HIS A 85 -13.67 -0.54 9.93
CA HIS A 85 -13.35 0.63 9.12
C HIS A 85 -11.83 0.77 8.96
N TYR A 86 -11.05 0.66 10.04
CA TYR A 86 -9.59 0.71 9.98
C TYR A 86 -9.00 -0.38 9.09
N ARG A 87 -9.49 -1.62 9.18
CA ARG A 87 -9.06 -2.71 8.28
C ARG A 87 -9.34 -2.37 6.81
N THR A 88 -10.52 -1.83 6.51
CA THR A 88 -10.88 -1.41 5.14
C THR A 88 -9.95 -0.32 4.62
N LEU A 89 -9.66 0.68 5.46
CA LEU A 89 -8.71 1.75 5.14
C LEU A 89 -7.30 1.18 4.82
N VAL A 90 -6.79 0.28 5.66
CA VAL A 90 -5.47 -0.35 5.44
C VAL A 90 -5.44 -1.07 4.10
N ILE A 91 -6.47 -1.84 3.76
CA ILE A 91 -6.56 -2.54 2.48
C ILE A 91 -6.59 -1.53 1.32
N LEU A 92 -7.43 -0.50 1.41
CA LEU A 92 -7.59 0.51 0.36
C LEU A 92 -6.28 1.24 0.08
N ARG A 93 -5.62 1.80 1.10
CA ARG A 93 -4.37 2.54 0.92
C ARG A 93 -3.23 1.64 0.43
N SER A 94 -3.18 0.39 0.92
CA SER A 94 -2.17 -0.58 0.50
C SER A 94 -2.35 -0.96 -0.97
N ALA A 95 -3.58 -1.24 -1.41
CA ALA A 95 -3.89 -1.59 -2.79
C ALA A 95 -3.62 -0.43 -3.77
N LEU A 96 -3.88 0.82 -3.37
CA LEU A 96 -3.55 1.99 -4.19
C LEU A 96 -2.04 2.10 -4.43
N ILE A 97 -1.23 1.95 -3.38
CA ILE A 97 0.24 2.00 -3.49
C ILE A 97 0.76 0.79 -4.28
N GLU A 98 0.22 -0.41 -4.02
CA GLU A 98 0.59 -1.62 -4.76
C GLU A 98 0.30 -1.48 -6.26
N GLY A 99 -0.86 -0.93 -6.64
CA GLY A 99 -1.20 -0.70 -8.05
C GLY A 99 -0.19 0.21 -8.76
N VAL A 100 0.24 1.29 -8.10
CA VAL A 100 1.31 2.19 -8.57
C VAL A 100 2.65 1.45 -8.74
N ASN A 101 3.00 0.60 -7.78
CA ASN A 101 4.23 -0.18 -7.80
C ASN A 101 4.22 -1.23 -8.90
N LEU A 102 3.15 -2.01 -9.03
CA LEU A 102 2.99 -3.01 -10.09
C LEU A 102 3.00 -2.35 -11.47
N PHE A 103 2.33 -1.20 -11.62
CA PHE A 103 2.35 -0.43 -12.87
C PHE A 103 3.77 0.03 -13.22
N SER A 104 4.53 0.56 -12.26
CA SER A 104 5.94 0.93 -12.46
C SER A 104 6.78 -0.24 -12.96
N LEU A 105 6.57 -1.43 -12.39
CA LEU A 105 7.28 -2.65 -12.79
C LEU A 105 6.86 -3.15 -14.18
N VAL A 106 5.58 -3.02 -14.55
CA VAL A 106 5.12 -3.35 -15.91
C VAL A 106 5.77 -2.43 -16.94
N ILE A 107 5.84 -1.13 -16.67
CA ILE A 107 6.49 -0.17 -17.60
C ILE A 107 8.01 -0.43 -17.69
N LEU A 108 8.66 -0.76 -16.56
CA LEU A 108 10.05 -1.24 -16.55
C LEU A 108 10.24 -2.41 -17.52
N LEU A 109 9.35 -3.41 -17.48
CA LEU A 109 9.42 -4.58 -18.34
C LEU A 109 9.22 -4.23 -19.81
N LEU A 110 8.30 -3.31 -20.13
CA LEU A 110 7.95 -2.96 -21.50
C LEU A 110 8.98 -2.04 -22.19
N GLU A 111 9.54 -1.08 -21.46
CA GLU A 111 10.54 -0.13 -21.98
C GLU A 111 11.99 -0.57 -21.70
N ASN A 112 12.19 -1.57 -20.83
CA ASN A 112 13.51 -1.97 -20.33
C ASN A 112 14.30 -0.80 -19.71
N ASN A 113 13.60 0.19 -19.12
CA ASN A 113 14.19 1.38 -18.51
C ASN A 113 14.23 1.26 -16.98
N THR A 114 15.44 1.10 -16.42
CA THR A 114 15.65 0.89 -14.99
C THR A 114 15.27 2.08 -14.11
N THR A 115 15.03 3.26 -14.69
CA THR A 115 14.53 4.44 -13.95
C THR A 115 13.22 4.12 -13.22
N PHE A 116 12.39 3.23 -13.77
CA PHE A 116 11.12 2.83 -13.15
C PHE A 116 11.29 2.05 -11.83
N LEU A 117 12.47 1.49 -11.57
CA LEU A 117 12.79 0.90 -10.25
C LEU A 117 12.88 1.96 -9.15
N ILE A 118 13.24 3.21 -9.48
CA ILE A 118 13.29 4.30 -8.49
C ILE A 118 11.87 4.61 -8.01
N PHE A 119 10.89 4.67 -8.91
CA PHE A 119 9.49 4.89 -8.56
C PHE A 119 8.93 3.72 -7.74
N PHE A 120 9.22 2.48 -8.14
CA PHE A 120 8.89 1.31 -7.34
C PHE A 120 9.49 1.39 -5.93
N GLY A 121 10.78 1.75 -5.80
CA GLY A 121 11.45 1.90 -4.51
C GLY A 121 10.80 2.97 -3.64
N ALA A 122 10.47 4.14 -4.21
CA ALA A 122 9.78 5.21 -3.50
C ALA A 122 8.37 4.78 -3.03
N GLY A 123 7.61 4.11 -3.90
CA GLY A 123 6.29 3.58 -3.54
C GLY A 123 6.37 2.45 -2.51
N LEU A 124 7.40 1.61 -2.56
CA LEU A 124 7.65 0.57 -1.55
C LEU A 124 7.98 1.20 -0.18
N LEU A 125 8.80 2.24 -0.13
CA LEU A 125 9.05 3.00 1.10
C LEU A 125 7.77 3.61 1.65
N LEU A 126 6.92 4.16 0.78
CA LEU A 126 5.62 4.69 1.19
C LEU A 126 4.69 3.58 1.71
N PHE A 127 4.69 2.40 1.07
CA PHE A 127 3.95 1.23 1.54
C PHE A 127 4.38 0.82 2.95
N LEU A 128 5.69 0.83 3.21
CA LEU A 128 6.29 0.54 4.53
C LEU A 128 5.96 1.62 5.56
N TYR A 129 5.89 2.89 5.15
CA TYR A 129 5.47 3.99 6.01
C TYR A 129 4.03 3.80 6.53
N PHE A 130 3.12 3.33 5.67
CA PHE A 130 1.72 3.06 6.05
C PHE A 130 1.49 1.68 6.71
N ARG A 131 2.53 1.09 7.30
CA ARG A 131 2.41 -0.18 8.02
C ARG A 131 1.32 -0.09 9.09
N PRO A 132 0.30 -0.98 9.06
CA PRO A 132 -0.76 -0.96 10.05
C PRO A 132 -0.21 -1.22 11.45
N SER A 133 -0.68 -0.46 12.43
CA SER A 133 -0.29 -0.65 13.82
C SER A 133 -1.45 -0.34 14.77
N MET A 134 -1.41 -1.00 15.93
CA MET A 134 -2.37 -0.77 17.00
C MET A 134 -2.30 0.67 17.53
N ASN A 135 -1.08 1.24 17.57
CA ASN A 135 -0.85 2.61 18.00
C ASN A 135 -1.49 3.63 17.05
N GLU A 136 -1.38 3.42 15.73
CA GLU A 136 -2.03 4.26 14.73
C GLU A 136 -3.55 4.28 14.94
N PHE A 137 -4.16 3.10 15.15
CA PHE A 137 -5.58 2.99 15.42
C PHE A 137 -6.00 3.79 16.67
N LEU A 138 -5.30 3.59 17.79
CA LEU A 138 -5.59 4.29 19.04
C LEU A 138 -5.45 5.82 18.92
N GLN A 139 -4.46 6.29 18.17
CA GLN A 139 -4.22 7.70 17.96
C GLN A 139 -5.32 8.38 17.12
N HIS A 140 -5.86 7.68 16.13
CA HIS A 140 -6.78 8.28 15.15
C HIS A 140 -8.26 8.03 15.44
N TYR A 141 -8.63 6.91 16.08
CA TYR A 141 -10.05 6.53 16.31
C TYR A 141 -10.62 7.00 17.66
N GLN A 142 -9.83 7.72 18.47
CA GLN A 142 -10.23 8.40 19.70
C GLN A 142 -11.23 7.59 20.54
N LEU A 143 -10.81 6.41 21.00
CA LEU A 143 -11.67 5.51 21.74
C LEU A 143 -12.17 6.17 23.05
N ASP A 144 -13.45 6.02 23.33
CA ASP A 144 -14.01 6.45 24.62
C ASP A 144 -13.54 5.55 25.77
N SER A 145 -13.80 5.95 27.02
CA SER A 145 -13.36 5.21 28.20
C SER A 145 -13.96 3.80 28.33
N GLY A 146 -15.15 3.55 27.78
CA GLY A 146 -15.78 2.22 27.72
C GLY A 146 -15.12 1.35 26.63
N GLU A 147 -14.89 1.91 25.45
CA GLU A 147 -14.21 1.25 24.33
C GLU A 147 -12.75 0.91 24.69
N GLN A 148 -12.03 1.78 25.41
CA GLN A 148 -10.68 1.50 25.89
C GLN A 148 -10.65 0.34 26.88
N ALA A 149 -11.64 0.25 27.78
CA ALA A 149 -11.76 -0.86 28.71
C ALA A 149 -12.06 -2.17 27.98
N GLU A 150 -12.96 -2.15 26.98
CA GLU A 150 -13.26 -3.30 26.13
C GLU A 150 -12.03 -3.76 25.33
N PHE A 151 -11.26 -2.81 24.80
CA PHE A 151 -10.07 -3.06 24.00
C PHE A 151 -8.93 -3.70 24.82
N ASN A 152 -8.74 -3.28 26.07
CA ASN A 152 -7.70 -3.81 26.96
C ASN A 152 -8.04 -5.19 27.54
N TYR A 153 -9.32 -5.58 27.55
CA TYR A 153 -9.79 -6.87 28.08
C TYR A 153 -9.71 -8.01 27.05
N GLN A 154 -9.42 -7.69 25.77
CA GLN A 154 -9.34 -8.63 24.64
C GLN A 154 -7.90 -9.00 24.31
#